data_AF-A0A2V9SH95-F1
#
_entry.id   AF-A0A2V9SH95-F1
#
_cell.length_a   1.000
_cell.length_b   1.000
_cell.length_c   1.000
_cell.angle_alpha   90.00
_cell.angle_beta   90.00
_cell.angle_gamma   90.00
#
_symmetry.space_group_name_H-M   'P 1'
#
loop_
_entity.id
_entity.type
_entity.pdbx_description
1 polymer ?
#
loop_
_entity_poly.entity_id
_entity_poly.type
_entity_poly.pdbx_seq_one_letter_code
_entity_poly.pdbx_strand_id
1 'polypeptide(L)'
;MQDRCITQVAWEYMKEVVEKLPDPKAAVEDLLKRKTRYEIFWNIGLEELLHYMVTFNTGQRSMSVQVQLEIMRKPLLDALEHDAKITIFKDTENVQGRTKPKDHFAASDLVLATRAFIEYNPQLKKPDEAESLLETNAGFTDLQSSFDVGDVTDVVMTMKRIAVDIHQKVMERYADNPANRYILSGGGIFLVSFAAACGKIRNMLNTTSLNGALERLLKEMAKPGEDPLNLDEYQRVVGNIKTSRGKAMRRLVYDTFLRFFNGTTPHLDWADAARQMSV
;
A
#
# COMPACT_ATOMS: atom_id res chain seq x y z
N MET A 1 -28.33 32.87 -26.24
CA MET A 1 -27.75 31.63 -25.69
C MET A 1 -26.29 31.62 -26.11
N GLN A 2 -25.34 31.69 -25.19
CA GLN A 2 -23.94 31.43 -25.55
C GLN A 2 -23.82 29.93 -25.75
N ASP A 3 -23.41 29.52 -26.95
CA ASP A 3 -23.09 28.13 -27.23
C ASP A 3 -22.05 27.65 -26.20
N ARG A 4 -22.43 26.63 -25.43
CA ARG A 4 -21.53 26.02 -24.46
C ARG A 4 -20.55 25.15 -25.23
N CYS A 5 -19.44 25.76 -25.66
CA CYS A 5 -18.41 25.07 -26.41
C CYS A 5 -17.60 24.14 -25.48
N ILE A 6 -17.32 22.92 -25.92
CA ILE A 6 -16.33 22.05 -25.28
C ILE A 6 -14.95 22.49 -25.78
N THR A 7 -13.99 22.67 -24.86
CA THR A 7 -12.60 22.99 -25.24
C THR A 7 -11.95 21.79 -25.93
N GLN A 8 -10.98 22.04 -26.82
CA GLN A 8 -10.30 20.97 -27.56
C GLN A 8 -9.67 19.92 -26.63
N VAL A 9 -9.05 20.37 -25.53
CA VAL A 9 -8.46 19.50 -24.51
C VAL A 9 -9.52 18.61 -23.84
N ALA A 10 -10.67 19.19 -23.47
CA ALA A 10 -11.75 18.43 -22.86
C ALA A 10 -12.37 17.43 -23.85
N TRP A 11 -12.46 17.81 -25.14
CA TRP A 11 -12.94 16.92 -26.19
C TRP A 11 -12.00 15.73 -26.39
N GLU A 12 -10.69 15.95 -26.49
CA GLU A 12 -9.70 14.87 -26.62
C GLU A 12 -9.75 13.88 -25.44
N TYR A 13 -10.03 14.37 -24.23
CA TYR A 13 -10.19 13.53 -23.04
C TYR A 13 -11.42 12.61 -23.09
N MET A 14 -12.55 13.08 -23.65
CA MET A 14 -13.82 12.34 -23.62
C MET A 14 -14.16 11.60 -24.93
N LYS A 15 -13.49 11.96 -26.04
CA LYS A 15 -13.79 11.48 -27.39
C LYS A 15 -13.87 9.95 -27.49
N GLU A 16 -12.88 9.23 -26.98
CA GLU A 16 -12.84 7.75 -27.07
C GLU A 16 -14.02 7.06 -26.39
N VAL A 17 -14.58 7.68 -25.35
CA VAL A 17 -15.71 7.14 -24.60
C VAL A 17 -17.02 7.50 -25.28
N VAL A 18 -17.13 8.75 -25.73
CA VAL A 18 -18.33 9.30 -26.38
C VAL A 18 -18.58 8.64 -27.75
N GLU A 19 -17.54 8.37 -28.52
CA GLU A 19 -17.65 7.71 -29.83
C GLU A 19 -18.10 6.24 -29.73
N LYS A 20 -17.95 5.60 -28.56
CA LYS A 20 -18.42 4.23 -28.31
C LYS A 20 -19.88 4.16 -27.87
N LEU A 21 -20.54 5.30 -27.66
CA LEU A 21 -21.94 5.35 -27.25
C LEU A 21 -22.88 5.22 -28.48
N PRO A 22 -24.09 4.66 -28.29
CA PRO A 22 -25.05 4.49 -29.39
C PRO A 22 -25.48 5.80 -30.06
N ASP A 23 -25.50 6.91 -29.31
CA ASP A 23 -25.75 8.26 -29.82
C ASP A 23 -24.77 9.26 -29.17
N PRO A 24 -23.61 9.50 -29.82
CA PRO A 24 -22.59 10.40 -29.31
C PRO A 24 -23.09 11.85 -29.16
N LYS A 25 -23.98 12.30 -30.06
CA LYS A 25 -24.44 13.69 -30.08
C LYS A 25 -25.40 13.96 -28.93
N ALA A 26 -26.38 13.08 -28.74
CA ALA A 26 -27.31 13.19 -27.61
C ALA A 26 -26.57 13.07 -26.25
N ALA A 27 -25.57 12.19 -26.16
CA ALA A 27 -24.76 12.04 -24.95
C ALA A 27 -23.99 13.32 -24.58
N VAL A 28 -23.41 14.00 -25.57
CA VAL A 28 -22.73 15.29 -25.37
C VAL A 28 -23.70 16.39 -24.99
N GLU A 29 -24.86 16.47 -25.64
CA GLU A 29 -25.90 17.46 -25.31
C GLU A 29 -26.42 17.28 -23.88
N ASP A 30 -26.64 16.03 -23.44
CA ASP A 30 -27.06 15.74 -22.07
C ASP A 30 -25.96 16.02 -21.03
N LEU A 31 -24.69 15.82 -21.39
CA LEU A 31 -23.57 16.24 -20.54
C LEU A 31 -23.55 17.77 -20.35
N LEU A 32 -23.72 18.53 -21.44
CA LEU A 32 -23.70 20.00 -21.42
C LEU A 32 -24.90 20.62 -20.67
N LYS A 33 -26.01 19.87 -20.55
CA LYS A 33 -27.18 20.25 -19.74
C LYS A 33 -26.95 20.07 -18.23
N ARG A 34 -25.95 19.27 -17.81
CA ARG A 34 -25.69 19.05 -16.38
C ARG A 34 -25.32 20.37 -15.71
N LYS A 35 -25.93 20.64 -14.56
CA LYS A 35 -25.57 21.79 -13.73
C LYS A 35 -24.30 21.44 -12.97
N THR A 36 -23.19 22.10 -13.32
CA THR A 36 -21.95 22.00 -12.55
C THR A 36 -22.04 22.93 -11.35
N ARG A 37 -21.93 22.38 -10.14
CA ARG A 37 -21.74 23.16 -8.92
C ARG A 37 -20.24 23.42 -8.79
N TYR A 38 -19.86 24.69 -8.75
CA TYR A 38 -18.52 25.10 -8.38
C TYR A 38 -18.56 25.56 -6.93
N GLU A 39 -17.68 24.99 -6.11
CA GLU A 39 -17.46 25.44 -4.74
C GLU A 39 -16.06 26.03 -4.69
N ILE A 40 -15.98 27.29 -4.29
CA ILE A 40 -14.72 28.00 -4.15
C ILE A 40 -14.44 28.09 -2.66
N PHE A 41 -13.44 27.34 -2.22
CA PHE A 41 -12.94 27.42 -0.86
C PHE A 41 -11.86 28.50 -0.81
N TRP A 42 -12.10 29.53 -0.01
CA TRP A 42 -11.20 30.66 0.16
C TRP A 42 -10.51 30.58 1.53
N ASN A 43 -9.20 30.81 1.56
CA ASN A 43 -8.40 30.76 2.78
C ASN A 43 -8.48 29.41 3.53
N ILE A 44 -8.53 28.31 2.76
CA ILE A 44 -8.45 26.94 3.25
C ILE A 44 -7.06 26.39 2.91
N GLY A 45 -6.41 25.69 3.83
CA GLY A 45 -5.20 24.94 3.49
C GLY A 45 -5.56 23.69 2.68
N LEU A 46 -4.55 23.08 2.06
CA LEU A 46 -4.73 21.82 1.33
C LEU A 46 -5.29 20.74 2.26
N GLU A 47 -4.91 20.77 3.52
CA GLU A 47 -5.27 19.82 4.57
C GLU A 47 -6.75 19.87 4.91
N GLU A 48 -7.27 21.06 5.18
CA GLU A 48 -8.69 21.24 5.44
C GLU A 48 -9.52 21.02 4.16
N LEU A 49 -8.97 21.28 2.97
CA LEU A 49 -9.60 20.95 1.70
C LEU A 49 -9.67 19.43 1.49
N LEU A 50 -8.60 18.69 1.80
CA LEU A 50 -8.59 17.23 1.71
C LEU A 50 -9.56 16.61 2.73
N HIS A 51 -9.54 17.08 3.98
CA HIS A 51 -10.50 16.70 4.99
C HIS A 51 -11.94 16.97 4.52
N TYR A 52 -12.20 18.15 3.94
CA TYR A 52 -13.49 18.49 3.35
C TYR A 52 -13.85 17.53 2.20
N MET A 53 -12.95 17.26 1.25
CA MET A 53 -13.21 16.35 0.14
C MET A 53 -13.51 14.93 0.60
N VAL A 54 -12.84 14.45 1.65
CA VAL A 54 -13.06 13.11 2.20
C VAL A 54 -14.40 13.04 2.96
N THR A 55 -14.70 14.04 3.81
CA THR A 55 -15.93 14.07 4.61
C THR A 55 -17.19 14.42 3.82
N PHE A 56 -17.09 15.29 2.81
CA PHE A 56 -18.22 15.76 2.00
C PHE A 56 -18.64 14.77 0.89
N ASN A 57 -17.74 13.87 0.48
CA ASN A 57 -18.06 12.75 -0.42
C ASN A 57 -19.00 11.69 0.19
N THR A 58 -19.52 11.90 1.40
CA THR A 58 -20.56 11.07 2.01
C THR A 58 -21.92 11.17 1.30
N GLY A 59 -22.15 12.19 0.46
CA GLY A 59 -23.40 12.40 -0.29
C GLY A 59 -23.38 12.06 -1.80
N GLN A 60 -22.21 11.94 -2.42
CA GLN A 60 -22.04 11.55 -3.84
C GLN A 60 -20.93 10.51 -3.93
N ARG A 61 -21.16 9.37 -4.62
CA ARG A 61 -20.28 8.18 -4.74
C ARG A 61 -19.03 8.26 -3.85
N SER A 62 -19.12 7.69 -2.65
CA SER A 62 -18.05 7.74 -1.65
C SER A 62 -16.70 7.39 -2.28
N MET A 63 -15.74 8.30 -2.18
CA MET A 63 -14.34 8.06 -2.53
C MET A 63 -13.85 6.82 -1.78
N SER A 64 -13.20 5.88 -2.47
CA SER A 64 -12.72 4.66 -1.81
C SER A 64 -11.63 5.01 -0.79
N VAL A 65 -11.55 4.25 0.30
CA VAL A 65 -10.54 4.43 1.35
C VAL A 65 -9.12 4.39 0.77
N GLN A 66 -8.90 3.59 -0.28
CA GLN A 66 -7.64 3.52 -0.99
C GLN A 66 -7.25 4.87 -1.61
N VAL A 67 -8.19 5.50 -2.32
CA VAL A 67 -7.99 6.82 -2.93
C VAL A 67 -7.80 7.89 -1.86
N GLN A 68 -8.53 7.81 -0.74
CA GLN A 68 -8.34 8.73 0.39
C GLN A 68 -6.91 8.65 0.93
N LEU A 69 -6.41 7.44 1.21
CA LEU A 69 -5.04 7.23 1.68
C LEU A 69 -3.99 7.72 0.67
N GLU A 70 -4.22 7.50 -0.63
CA GLU A 70 -3.34 7.98 -1.69
C GLU A 70 -3.20 9.50 -1.69
N ILE A 71 -4.34 10.19 -1.60
CA ILE A 71 -4.37 11.65 -1.61
C ILE A 71 -3.74 12.20 -0.33
N MET A 72 -4.12 11.67 0.83
CA MET A 72 -3.62 12.10 2.14
C MET A 72 -2.13 11.83 2.35
N ARG A 73 -1.53 10.89 1.61
CA ARG A 73 -0.11 10.51 1.73
C ARG A 73 0.66 10.67 0.43
N LYS A 74 0.24 11.59 -0.42
CA LYS A 74 0.90 11.86 -1.70
C LYS A 74 2.40 12.16 -1.58
N PRO A 75 2.89 12.99 -0.65
CA PRO A 75 4.33 13.25 -0.52
C PRO A 75 5.15 11.98 -0.23
N LEU A 76 4.62 11.09 0.62
CA LEU A 76 5.25 9.79 0.91
C LEU A 76 5.30 8.93 -0.35
N LEU A 77 4.19 8.84 -1.08
CA LEU A 77 4.11 8.03 -2.30
C LEU A 77 5.06 8.56 -3.38
N ASP A 78 5.15 9.87 -3.53
CA ASP A 78 6.05 10.51 -4.49
C ASP A 78 7.52 10.25 -4.09
N ALA A 79 7.87 10.27 -2.80
CA ALA A 79 9.21 9.89 -2.33
C ALA A 79 9.52 8.40 -2.59
N LEU A 80 8.56 7.50 -2.35
CA LEU A 80 8.73 6.06 -2.62
C LEU A 80 8.88 5.76 -4.13
N GLU A 81 8.16 6.48 -4.97
CA GLU A 81 8.25 6.33 -6.42
C GLU A 81 9.52 6.96 -6.99
N HIS A 82 9.86 8.19 -6.57
CA HIS A 82 10.98 8.93 -7.13
C HIS A 82 12.33 8.49 -6.55
N ASP A 83 12.45 8.36 -5.23
CA ASP A 83 13.73 8.13 -4.55
C ASP A 83 14.02 6.64 -4.39
N ALA A 84 12.99 5.86 -4.04
CA ALA A 84 13.10 4.42 -3.91
C ALA A 84 12.87 3.64 -5.21
N LYS A 85 12.41 4.31 -6.29
CA LYS A 85 12.14 3.69 -7.60
C LYS A 85 11.19 2.50 -7.52
N ILE A 86 10.22 2.57 -6.60
CA ILE A 86 9.20 1.53 -6.42
C ILE A 86 8.13 1.70 -7.49
N THR A 87 7.72 0.62 -8.14
CA THR A 87 6.60 0.64 -9.07
C THR A 87 5.27 0.59 -8.31
N ILE A 88 4.54 1.70 -8.32
CA ILE A 88 3.31 1.89 -7.54
C ILE A 88 2.11 1.95 -8.48
N PHE A 89 1.06 1.21 -8.15
CA PHE A 89 -0.25 1.37 -8.75
C PHE A 89 -1.09 2.33 -7.90
N LYS A 90 -1.56 3.41 -8.54
CA LYS A 90 -2.38 4.45 -7.93
C LYS A 90 -3.83 4.33 -8.43
N ASP A 91 -4.76 4.10 -7.51
CA ASP A 91 -6.20 4.06 -7.80
C ASP A 91 -6.72 5.42 -8.27
N THR A 92 -6.08 6.52 -7.84
CA THR A 92 -6.34 7.90 -8.30
C THR A 92 -6.17 8.09 -9.80
N GLU A 93 -5.27 7.34 -10.44
CA GLU A 93 -4.98 7.44 -11.88
C GLU A 93 -5.77 6.42 -12.71
N ASN A 94 -6.57 5.57 -12.06
CA ASN A 94 -7.28 4.45 -12.68
C ASN A 94 -8.61 4.87 -13.34
N VAL A 95 -8.55 5.83 -14.26
CA VAL A 95 -9.71 6.40 -14.96
C VAL A 95 -10.45 5.36 -15.84
N GLN A 96 -9.73 4.33 -16.31
CA GLN A 96 -10.24 3.32 -17.25
C GLN A 96 -10.72 2.03 -16.59
N GLY A 97 -10.72 1.94 -15.24
CA GLY A 97 -11.10 0.70 -14.54
C GLY A 97 -10.12 -0.46 -14.78
N ARG A 98 -8.86 -0.15 -15.07
CA ARG A 98 -7.80 -1.14 -15.23
C ARG A 98 -7.61 -1.89 -13.90
N THR A 99 -7.49 -3.20 -13.98
CA THR A 99 -7.18 -3.99 -12.77
C THR A 99 -5.71 -3.79 -12.42
N LYS A 100 -5.42 -3.63 -11.12
CA LYS A 100 -4.05 -3.53 -10.61
C LYS A 100 -3.21 -4.73 -11.09
N PRO A 101 -2.06 -4.50 -11.75
CA PRO A 101 -1.11 -5.57 -12.04
C PRO A 101 -0.62 -6.24 -10.75
N LYS A 102 -0.47 -7.58 -10.77
CA LYS A 102 -0.14 -8.35 -9.55
C LYS A 102 1.28 -8.12 -9.05
N ASP A 103 2.18 -7.71 -9.93
CA ASP A 103 3.57 -7.33 -9.69
C ASP A 103 3.75 -5.90 -9.16
N HIS A 104 2.72 -5.05 -9.22
CA HIS A 104 2.79 -3.68 -8.74
C HIS A 104 2.25 -3.57 -7.32
N PHE A 105 2.88 -2.74 -6.49
CA PHE A 105 2.37 -2.45 -5.15
C PHE A 105 1.18 -1.49 -5.23
N ALA A 106 0.10 -1.75 -4.49
CA ALA A 106 -0.96 -0.74 -4.34
C ALA A 106 -0.44 0.40 -3.47
N ALA A 107 -0.66 1.65 -3.87
CA ALA A 107 -0.26 2.81 -3.08
C ALA A 107 -0.83 2.77 -1.66
N SER A 108 -2.11 2.41 -1.52
CA SER A 108 -2.76 2.24 -0.22
C SER A 108 -2.14 1.13 0.66
N ASP A 109 -1.53 0.10 0.07
CA ASP A 109 -0.80 -0.93 0.84
C ASP A 109 0.57 -0.42 1.30
N LEU A 110 1.26 0.39 0.49
CA LEU A 110 2.53 1.02 0.87
C LEU A 110 2.36 2.05 1.99
N VAL A 111 1.29 2.85 1.95
CA VAL A 111 0.93 3.76 3.06
C VAL A 111 0.77 2.98 4.35
N LEU A 112 0.00 1.89 4.31
CA LEU A 112 -0.26 1.06 5.48
C LEU A 112 1.01 0.34 5.97
N ALA A 113 1.86 -0.12 5.05
CA ALA A 113 3.13 -0.77 5.37
C ALA A 113 4.12 0.19 6.05
N THR A 114 4.21 1.43 5.56
CA THR A 114 4.99 2.50 6.20
C THR A 114 4.50 2.75 7.62
N ARG A 115 3.19 2.91 7.82
CA ARG A 115 2.63 3.09 9.16
C ARG A 115 2.92 1.88 10.06
N ALA A 116 2.79 0.67 9.53
CA ALA A 116 3.03 -0.56 10.25
C ALA A 116 4.49 -0.70 10.70
N PHE A 117 5.43 -0.25 9.85
CA PHE A 117 6.85 -0.16 10.20
C PHE A 117 7.09 0.82 11.35
N ILE A 118 6.44 1.99 11.35
CA ILE A 118 6.64 3.01 12.39
C ILE A 118 6.00 2.59 13.72
N GLU A 119 4.78 2.06 13.69
CA GLU A 119 4.07 1.63 14.91
C GLU A 119 4.46 0.23 15.38
N TYR A 120 5.24 -0.50 14.59
CA TYR A 120 5.58 -1.89 14.85
C TYR A 120 4.34 -2.79 14.95
N ASN A 121 3.25 -2.38 14.29
CA ASN A 121 1.93 -2.94 14.47
C ASN A 121 1.45 -3.60 13.17
N PRO A 122 1.35 -4.94 13.12
CA PRO A 122 0.90 -5.61 11.92
C PRO A 122 -0.61 -5.50 11.70
N GLN A 123 -1.40 -5.13 12.73
CA GLN A 123 -2.87 -5.20 12.71
C GLN A 123 -3.58 -3.99 12.09
N LEU A 124 -2.81 -3.07 11.52
CA LEU A 124 -3.35 -1.88 10.86
C LEU A 124 -4.31 -2.25 9.73
N LYS A 125 -5.33 -1.39 9.56
CA LYS A 125 -6.31 -1.49 8.49
C LYS A 125 -6.47 -0.13 7.82
N LYS A 126 -6.77 -0.17 6.53
CA LYS A 126 -6.97 1.03 5.72
C LYS A 126 -8.07 1.97 6.25
N PRO A 127 -9.25 1.49 6.67
CA PRO A 127 -10.30 2.38 7.18
C PRO A 127 -9.86 3.07 8.48
N ASP A 128 -9.35 2.29 9.43
CA ASP A 128 -8.85 2.77 10.72
C ASP A 128 -7.73 3.83 10.53
N GLU A 129 -6.81 3.61 9.59
CA GLU A 129 -5.77 4.60 9.24
C GLU A 129 -6.37 5.84 8.58
N ALA A 130 -7.30 5.69 7.63
CA ALA A 130 -7.91 6.84 6.98
C ALA A 130 -8.68 7.71 7.98
N GLU A 131 -9.40 7.10 8.91
CA GLU A 131 -10.08 7.79 10.02
C GLU A 131 -9.09 8.50 10.93
N SER A 132 -8.03 7.81 11.37
CA SER A 132 -6.99 8.41 12.20
C SER A 132 -6.33 9.62 11.54
N LEU A 133 -6.08 9.56 10.22
CA LEU A 133 -5.53 10.69 9.49
C LEU A 133 -6.50 11.88 9.44
N LEU A 134 -7.81 11.63 9.34
CA LEU A 134 -8.80 12.70 9.36
C LEU A 134 -8.95 13.35 10.74
N GLU A 135 -8.83 12.56 11.82
CA GLU A 135 -8.93 13.05 13.19
C GLU A 135 -7.69 13.83 13.63
N THR A 136 -6.52 13.43 13.14
CA THR A 136 -5.26 14.07 13.48
C THR A 136 -5.06 15.25 12.53
N ASN A 137 -5.20 16.49 13.01
CA ASN A 137 -4.76 17.72 12.30
C ASN A 137 -3.23 17.75 12.01
N ALA A 138 -2.55 16.61 12.04
CA ALA A 138 -1.16 16.48 11.63
C ALA A 138 -1.10 16.71 10.13
N GLY A 139 -0.12 17.51 9.70
CA GLY A 139 -0.11 17.99 8.35
C GLY A 139 -0.07 16.85 7.34
N PHE A 140 -1.18 16.61 6.63
CA PHE A 140 -1.30 15.58 5.59
C PHE A 140 -0.21 15.73 4.53
N THR A 141 0.32 16.95 4.39
CA THR A 141 1.25 17.36 3.35
C THR A 141 2.70 17.40 3.79
N ASP A 142 2.97 17.35 5.10
CA ASP A 142 4.33 17.41 5.62
C ASP A 142 4.73 16.08 6.25
N LEU A 143 5.60 15.36 5.51
CA LEU A 143 6.27 14.14 5.93
C LEU A 143 6.97 14.31 7.28
N GLN A 144 7.50 15.50 7.59
CA GLN A 144 8.21 15.78 8.85
C GLN A 144 7.26 16.04 10.03
N SER A 145 6.07 16.58 9.78
CA SER A 145 5.03 16.72 10.81
C SER A 145 4.33 15.40 11.13
N SER A 146 4.30 14.49 10.15
CA SER A 146 3.64 13.19 10.24
C SER A 146 4.52 12.07 10.81
N PHE A 147 5.83 12.22 10.66
CA PHE A 147 6.85 11.23 11.02
C PHE A 147 8.09 11.97 11.51
N ASP A 148 8.75 11.48 12.56
CA ASP A 148 9.99 12.10 13.02
C ASP A 148 11.03 12.04 11.88
N VAL A 149 11.83 13.08 11.68
CA VAL A 149 12.65 13.25 10.45
C VAL A 149 13.65 12.11 10.23
N GLY A 150 14.12 11.48 11.32
CA GLY A 150 14.94 10.27 11.28
C GLY A 150 14.19 9.02 10.81
N ASP A 151 12.88 8.96 11.02
CA ASP A 151 12.03 7.84 10.63
C ASP A 151 11.74 7.84 9.13
N VAL A 152 11.59 9.00 8.49
CA VAL A 152 11.27 9.08 7.06
C VAL A 152 12.37 8.46 6.20
N THR A 153 13.63 8.77 6.49
CA THR A 153 14.77 8.25 5.72
C THR A 153 14.89 6.73 5.88
N ASP A 154 14.79 6.24 7.12
CA ASP A 154 14.83 4.81 7.43
C ASP A 154 13.63 4.06 6.82
N VAL A 155 12.44 4.68 6.81
CA VAL A 155 11.24 4.17 6.15
C VAL A 155 11.47 4.03 4.66
N VAL A 156 11.89 5.10 3.97
CA VAL A 156 12.08 5.08 2.51
C VAL A 156 13.16 4.07 2.12
N MET A 157 14.28 4.03 2.85
CA MET A 157 15.32 3.02 2.63
C MET A 157 14.82 1.60 2.87
N THR A 158 14.07 1.36 3.95
CA THR A 158 13.54 0.03 4.23
C THR A 158 12.54 -0.38 3.15
N MET A 159 11.57 0.47 2.81
CA MET A 159 10.60 0.19 1.76
C MET A 159 11.28 -0.07 0.41
N LYS A 160 12.34 0.67 0.08
CA LYS A 160 13.18 0.41 -1.10
C LYS A 160 13.75 -1.01 -1.07
N ARG A 161 14.35 -1.43 0.04
CA ARG A 161 14.91 -2.79 0.16
C ARG A 161 13.84 -3.87 0.05
N ILE A 162 12.65 -3.64 0.63
CA ILE A 162 11.53 -4.58 0.52
C ILE A 162 11.08 -4.71 -0.94
N ALA A 163 10.87 -3.58 -1.62
CA ALA A 163 10.28 -3.55 -2.95
C ALA A 163 11.26 -3.85 -4.10
N VAL A 164 12.53 -3.46 -3.96
CA VAL A 164 13.55 -3.62 -5.01
C VAL A 164 14.37 -4.88 -4.78
N ASP A 165 14.90 -5.11 -3.58
CA ASP A 165 15.78 -6.25 -3.35
C ASP A 165 14.97 -7.53 -3.10
N ILE A 166 14.09 -7.49 -2.10
CA ILE A 166 13.40 -8.69 -1.62
C ILE A 166 12.28 -9.10 -2.58
N HIS A 167 11.43 -8.17 -2.99
CA HIS A 167 10.32 -8.49 -3.88
C HIS A 167 10.81 -9.00 -5.25
N GLN A 168 11.85 -8.38 -5.82
CA GLN A 168 12.44 -8.88 -7.07
C GLN A 168 12.98 -10.30 -6.89
N LYS A 169 13.69 -10.57 -5.78
CA LYS A 169 14.20 -11.93 -5.49
C LYS A 169 13.08 -12.94 -5.32
N VAL A 170 11.98 -12.57 -4.66
CA VAL A 170 10.77 -13.41 -4.56
C VAL A 170 10.18 -13.67 -5.94
N MET A 171 10.08 -12.67 -6.80
CA MET A 171 9.55 -12.87 -8.16
C MET A 171 10.41 -13.82 -9.00
N GLU A 172 11.73 -13.72 -8.89
CA GLU A 172 12.67 -14.64 -9.55
C GLU A 172 12.51 -16.06 -9.01
N ARG A 173 12.43 -16.20 -7.68
CA ARG A 173 12.55 -17.52 -7.04
C ARG A 173 11.27 -18.34 -7.06
N TYR A 174 10.12 -17.69 -7.20
CA TYR A 174 8.81 -18.32 -7.36
C TYR A 174 8.20 -18.05 -8.73
N ALA A 175 9.01 -17.88 -9.78
CA ALA A 175 8.54 -17.57 -11.13
C ALA A 175 7.42 -18.52 -11.62
N ASP A 176 7.52 -19.81 -11.26
CA ASP A 176 6.58 -20.88 -11.65
C ASP A 176 5.34 -20.99 -10.75
N ASN A 177 5.29 -20.30 -9.60
CA ASN A 177 4.16 -20.33 -8.68
C ASN A 177 3.55 -18.93 -8.51
N PRO A 178 2.49 -18.58 -9.26
CA PRO A 178 1.87 -17.25 -9.21
C PRO A 178 1.38 -16.82 -7.83
N ALA A 179 0.97 -17.76 -6.96
CA ALA A 179 0.50 -17.42 -5.62
C ALA A 179 1.66 -16.93 -4.74
N ASN A 180 2.83 -17.55 -4.88
CA ASN A 180 4.04 -17.21 -4.12
C ASN A 180 4.80 -16.03 -4.74
N ARG A 181 4.82 -15.95 -6.08
CA ARG A 181 5.50 -14.89 -6.85
C ARG A 181 5.08 -13.49 -6.44
N TYR A 182 3.78 -13.31 -6.19
CA TYR A 182 3.18 -12.01 -5.87
C TYR A 182 2.83 -11.89 -4.39
N ILE A 183 3.45 -12.65 -3.50
CA ILE A 183 3.05 -12.65 -2.08
C ILE A 183 3.20 -11.27 -1.40
N LEU A 184 4.16 -10.45 -1.85
CA LEU A 184 4.41 -9.10 -1.32
C LEU A 184 3.56 -8.01 -2.00
N SER A 185 3.31 -8.09 -3.31
CA SER A 185 2.62 -7.04 -4.08
C SER A 185 1.17 -7.40 -4.43
N GLY A 186 0.79 -8.67 -4.32
CA GLY A 186 -0.53 -9.20 -4.63
C GLY A 186 -1.58 -8.93 -3.55
N GLY A 187 -1.16 -8.59 -2.32
CA GLY A 187 -2.05 -8.14 -1.26
C GLY A 187 -1.32 -7.55 -0.06
N GLY A 188 -1.97 -6.60 0.63
CA GLY A 188 -1.33 -5.85 1.72
C GLY A 188 -0.98 -6.64 2.98
N ILE A 189 -1.59 -7.81 3.25
CA ILE A 189 -1.40 -8.54 4.52
C ILE A 189 0.08 -8.89 4.77
N PHE A 190 0.74 -9.50 3.78
CA PHE A 190 2.11 -9.97 3.94
C PHE A 190 3.07 -8.79 4.04
N LEU A 191 2.94 -7.81 3.15
CA LEU A 191 3.75 -6.59 3.14
C LEU A 191 3.65 -5.81 4.45
N VAL A 192 2.44 -5.53 4.92
CA VAL A 192 2.19 -4.76 6.16
C VAL A 192 2.79 -5.45 7.37
N SER A 193 2.62 -6.77 7.47
CA SER A 193 3.14 -7.54 8.60
C SER A 193 4.66 -7.68 8.56
N PHE A 194 5.22 -7.84 7.36
CA PHE A 194 6.66 -7.86 7.14
C PHE A 194 7.30 -6.51 7.49
N ALA A 195 6.69 -5.41 7.04
CA ALA A 195 7.12 -4.05 7.38
C ALA A 195 7.06 -3.80 8.89
N ALA A 196 5.99 -4.23 9.57
CA ALA A 196 5.91 -4.15 11.03
C ALA A 196 7.04 -4.90 11.75
N ALA A 197 7.40 -6.11 11.27
CA ALA A 197 8.51 -6.88 11.84
C ALA A 197 9.86 -6.15 11.64
N CYS A 198 10.09 -5.59 10.45
CA CYS A 198 11.28 -4.76 10.18
C CYS A 198 11.35 -3.56 11.15
N GLY A 199 10.24 -2.86 11.31
CA GLY A 199 10.13 -1.73 12.23
C GLY A 199 10.45 -2.12 13.66
N LYS A 200 9.88 -3.24 14.13
CA LYS A 200 10.13 -3.74 15.48
C LYS A 200 11.61 -4.02 15.73
N ILE A 201 12.29 -4.61 14.75
CA ILE A 201 13.74 -4.88 14.83
C ILE A 201 14.55 -3.59 14.87
N ARG A 202 14.24 -2.60 14.02
CA ARG A 202 14.88 -1.28 14.06
C ARG A 202 14.75 -0.67 15.46
N ASN A 203 13.56 -0.71 16.04
CA ASN A 203 13.28 -0.12 17.35
C ASN A 203 13.93 -0.88 18.51
N MET A 204 13.92 -2.21 18.48
CA MET A 204 14.51 -3.03 19.55
C MET A 204 16.04 -3.02 19.52
N LEU A 205 16.63 -2.91 18.33
CA LEU A 205 18.07 -2.98 18.11
C LEU A 205 18.57 -1.68 17.48
N ASN A 206 18.64 -1.63 16.15
CA ASN A 206 19.01 -0.45 15.35
C ASN A 206 18.90 -0.77 13.85
N THR A 207 19.06 0.25 13.01
CA THR A 207 19.04 0.13 11.54
C THR A 207 20.13 -0.81 11.00
N THR A 208 21.31 -0.88 11.63
CA THR A 208 22.38 -1.81 11.21
C THR A 208 21.98 -3.28 11.42
N SER A 209 21.34 -3.58 12.55
CA SER A 209 20.83 -4.92 12.88
C SER A 209 19.71 -5.32 11.94
N LEU A 210 18.78 -4.40 11.65
CA LEU A 210 17.76 -4.60 10.62
C LEU A 210 18.43 -4.90 9.27
N ASN A 211 19.47 -4.14 8.92
CA ASN A 211 20.13 -4.32 7.63
C ASN A 211 20.78 -5.68 7.49
N GLY A 212 21.48 -6.15 8.53
CA GLY A 212 22.07 -7.49 8.58
C GLY A 212 21.01 -8.60 8.56
N ALA A 213 19.85 -8.41 9.20
CA ALA A 213 18.76 -9.37 9.17
C ALA A 213 18.13 -9.51 7.77
N LEU A 214 17.94 -8.39 7.06
CA LEU A 214 17.46 -8.40 5.67
C LEU A 214 18.52 -8.99 4.71
N GLU A 215 19.80 -8.75 4.93
CA GLU A 215 20.87 -9.42 4.17
C GLU A 215 20.90 -10.92 4.41
N ARG A 216 20.69 -11.37 5.67
CA ARG A 216 20.56 -12.80 5.97
C ARG A 216 19.38 -13.40 5.21
N LEU A 217 18.23 -12.73 5.16
CA LEU A 217 17.08 -13.16 4.37
C LEU A 217 17.42 -13.30 2.88
N LEU A 218 18.10 -12.31 2.29
CA LEU A 218 18.54 -12.37 0.89
C LEU A 218 19.54 -13.51 0.63
N LYS A 219 20.42 -13.80 1.57
CA LYS A 219 21.35 -14.95 1.49
C LYS A 219 20.60 -16.28 1.49
N GLU A 220 19.58 -16.42 2.34
CA GLU A 220 18.71 -17.61 2.31
C GLU A 220 17.98 -17.74 0.96
N MET A 221 17.50 -16.63 0.38
CA MET A 221 16.90 -16.62 -0.96
C MET A 221 17.84 -16.96 -2.11
N ALA A 222 19.16 -16.82 -1.92
CA ALA A 222 20.16 -17.15 -2.92
C ALA A 222 20.52 -18.64 -2.94
N LYS A 223 20.17 -19.43 -1.92
CA LYS A 223 20.49 -20.86 -1.87
C LYS A 223 19.71 -21.63 -2.96
N PRO A 224 20.35 -22.52 -3.73
CA PRO A 224 19.68 -23.32 -4.75
C PRO A 224 18.86 -24.46 -4.14
N GLY A 225 17.73 -24.81 -4.76
CA GLY A 225 16.94 -26.03 -4.44
C GLY A 225 16.03 -25.95 -3.21
N GLU A 226 16.21 -24.99 -2.31
CA GLU A 226 15.32 -24.80 -1.15
C GLU A 226 14.19 -23.79 -1.44
N ASP A 227 13.07 -23.90 -0.71
CA ASP A 227 12.01 -22.88 -0.59
C ASP A 227 12.47 -21.85 0.46
N PRO A 228 13.02 -20.69 0.05
CA PRO A 228 13.72 -19.81 0.97
C PRO A 228 12.81 -19.06 1.95
N LEU A 229 11.52 -18.93 1.61
CA LEU A 229 10.53 -18.38 2.51
C LEU A 229 9.67 -19.45 3.18
N ASN A 230 9.90 -20.73 2.88
CA ASN A 230 9.13 -21.86 3.37
C ASN A 230 7.60 -21.64 3.18
N LEU A 231 7.23 -21.10 2.00
CA LEU A 231 5.85 -20.71 1.70
C LEU A 231 4.90 -21.91 1.62
N ASP A 232 5.40 -23.10 1.33
CA ASP A 232 4.57 -24.31 1.38
C ASP A 232 4.13 -24.64 2.82
N GLU A 233 4.99 -24.41 3.82
CA GLU A 233 4.57 -24.49 5.22
C GLU A 233 3.64 -23.34 5.61
N TYR A 234 3.94 -22.12 5.18
CA TYR A 234 3.03 -20.97 5.38
C TYR A 234 1.60 -21.29 4.89
N GLN A 235 1.45 -21.81 3.68
CA GLN A 235 0.15 -22.15 3.11
C GLN A 235 -0.57 -23.24 3.92
N ARG A 236 0.15 -24.28 4.37
CA ARG A 236 -0.42 -25.34 5.23
C ARG A 236 -0.91 -24.77 6.57
N VAL A 237 -0.08 -23.95 7.23
CA VAL A 237 -0.43 -23.31 8.50
C VAL A 237 -1.64 -22.40 8.34
N VAL A 238 -1.66 -21.55 7.31
CA VAL A 238 -2.79 -20.68 7.00
C VAL A 238 -4.05 -21.46 6.66
N GLY A 239 -3.93 -22.62 6.00
CA GLY A 239 -5.05 -23.54 5.74
C GLY A 239 -5.74 -24.02 7.03
N ASN A 240 -5.00 -24.14 8.13
CA ASN A 240 -5.54 -24.56 9.43
C ASN A 240 -6.20 -23.44 10.24
N ILE A 241 -6.04 -22.17 9.84
CA ILE A 241 -6.64 -21.02 10.52
C ILE A 241 -8.12 -20.90 10.13
N LYS A 242 -9.01 -21.23 11.07
CA LYS A 242 -10.48 -21.24 10.85
C LYS A 242 -11.19 -19.96 11.29
N THR A 243 -10.67 -19.24 12.27
CA THR A 243 -11.31 -18.04 12.84
C THR A 243 -10.37 -16.84 12.75
N SER A 244 -10.95 -15.64 12.63
CA SER A 244 -10.19 -14.37 12.58
C SER A 244 -9.03 -14.38 11.59
N ARG A 245 -9.23 -15.02 10.42
CA ARG A 245 -8.17 -15.39 9.47
C ARG A 245 -7.24 -14.23 9.13
N GLY A 246 -7.77 -13.05 8.83
CA GLY A 246 -6.95 -11.87 8.55
C GLY A 246 -6.07 -11.44 9.71
N LYS A 247 -6.59 -11.41 10.95
CA LYS A 247 -5.83 -11.07 12.16
C LYS A 247 -4.73 -12.09 12.43
N ALA A 248 -5.07 -13.38 12.33
CA ALA A 248 -4.14 -14.48 12.55
C ALA A 248 -3.05 -14.53 11.49
N MET A 249 -3.38 -14.37 10.20
CA MET A 249 -2.38 -14.30 9.13
C MET A 249 -1.40 -13.14 9.32
N ARG A 250 -1.91 -11.95 9.69
CA ARG A 250 -1.05 -10.79 9.99
C ARG A 250 -0.07 -11.09 11.14
N ARG A 251 -0.59 -11.65 12.24
CA ARG A 251 0.23 -12.02 13.40
C ARG A 251 1.27 -13.08 13.03
N LEU A 252 0.87 -14.11 12.27
CA LEU A 252 1.75 -15.18 11.83
C LEU A 252 2.94 -14.65 11.03
N VAL A 253 2.69 -13.80 10.02
CA VAL A 253 3.76 -13.19 9.22
C VAL A 253 4.67 -12.35 10.09
N TYR A 254 4.10 -11.48 10.91
CA TYR A 254 4.87 -10.63 11.82
C TYR A 254 5.75 -11.44 12.78
N ASP A 255 5.18 -12.41 13.49
CA ASP A 255 5.90 -13.22 14.50
C ASP A 255 6.99 -14.08 13.84
N THR A 256 6.72 -14.67 12.67
CA THR A 256 7.71 -15.49 11.95
C THR A 256 8.93 -14.68 11.55
N PHE A 257 8.71 -13.52 10.91
CA PHE A 257 9.82 -12.66 10.49
C PHE A 257 10.54 -12.02 11.67
N LEU A 258 9.83 -11.60 12.72
CA LEU A 258 10.45 -11.05 13.92
C LEU A 258 11.41 -12.05 14.57
N ARG A 259 10.99 -13.32 14.67
CA ARG A 259 11.79 -14.42 15.25
C ARG A 259 12.95 -14.84 14.36
N PHE A 260 12.76 -14.81 13.05
CA PHE A 260 13.88 -15.00 12.14
C PHE A 260 14.87 -13.84 12.25
N PHE A 261 14.42 -12.59 12.25
CA PHE A 261 15.30 -11.42 12.27
C PHE A 261 16.07 -11.25 13.57
N ASN A 262 15.44 -11.50 14.73
CA ASN A 262 16.11 -11.46 16.02
C ASN A 262 17.03 -12.68 16.27
N GLY A 263 17.05 -13.66 15.36
CA GLY A 263 17.89 -14.86 15.45
C GLY A 263 17.34 -15.96 16.37
N THR A 264 16.09 -15.89 16.79
CA THR A 264 15.43 -16.98 17.55
C THR A 264 15.34 -18.25 16.72
N THR A 265 15.07 -18.12 15.42
CA THR A 265 15.06 -19.25 14.48
C THR A 265 16.08 -19.01 13.37
N PRO A 266 16.83 -20.05 12.94
CA PRO A 266 17.81 -19.91 11.86
C PRO A 266 17.15 -19.82 10.46
N HIS A 267 15.90 -20.25 10.34
CA HIS A 267 15.09 -20.21 9.12
C HIS A 267 13.66 -19.72 9.46
N LEU A 268 12.87 -19.45 8.43
CA LEU A 268 11.46 -19.09 8.57
C LEU A 268 10.63 -20.33 8.92
N ASP A 269 10.30 -20.47 10.21
CA ASP A 269 9.51 -21.56 10.76
C ASP A 269 8.08 -21.08 11.08
N TRP A 270 7.17 -21.34 10.16
CA TRP A 270 5.79 -20.86 10.24
C TRP A 270 4.98 -21.69 11.23
N ALA A 271 5.26 -22.99 11.32
CA ALA A 271 4.58 -23.88 12.24
C ALA A 271 4.90 -23.52 13.69
N ASP A 272 6.16 -23.21 13.99
CA ASP A 272 6.56 -22.83 15.32
C ASP A 272 6.00 -21.47 15.72
N ALA A 273 6.02 -20.47 14.82
CA ALA A 273 5.34 -19.20 15.06
C ALA A 273 3.84 -19.38 15.36
N ALA A 274 3.15 -20.24 14.59
CA ALA A 274 1.74 -20.54 14.81
C ALA A 274 1.45 -21.20 16.17
N ARG A 275 2.34 -22.09 16.65
CA ARG A 275 2.23 -22.69 17.98
C ARG A 275 2.29 -21.63 19.08
N GLN A 276 3.20 -20.66 18.96
CA GLN A 276 3.36 -19.58 19.93
C GLN A 276 2.19 -18.58 19.93
N MET A 277 1.42 -18.50 18.84
CA MET A 277 0.21 -17.66 18.78
C MET A 277 -1.00 -18.24 19.51
N SER A 278 -1.00 -19.56 19.75
CA SER A 278 -2.10 -20.31 20.36
C SER A 278 -2.03 -20.36 21.89
N VAL A 279 -0.98 -19.77 22.45
CA VAL A 279 -0.77 -19.50 23.89
C VAL A 279 -1.18 -18.06 24.16
#